data_AF-A0A2R5GSB5-F1
#
_entry.id   AF-A0A2R5GSB5-F1
#
_cell.length_a   1.000
_cell.length_b   1.000
_cell.length_c   1.000
_cell.angle_alpha   90.00
_cell.angle_beta   90.00
_cell.angle_gamma   90.00
#
_symmetry.space_group_name_H-M   'P 1'
#
loop_
_entity.id
_entity.type
_entity.pdbx_description
1 polymer ?
#
loop_
_entity_poly.entity_id
_entity_poly.type
_entity_poly.pdbx_seq_one_letter_code
_entity_poly.pdbx_strand_id
1 'polypeptide(L)'
;MKASKAGSDEQFDDEAQMIFAALNLDLGRRERYNALDAIYKHPDTGAQVFVGNRNAASSKEILDANGIKRVVNCTGDMENFFEDDDSMHYMRFRIATWMQTVKEIRSNEACLAFAEPMLEFVDTGLELGESVLIHCLAGAHRAGTTGVIVLMHKLNEPFPEALLKARLLRPVINPIGTLKLYAERYSIALAQTRVSNDAFSSIADHEEEDEDVDEDEEDEEEDVQDSTDDSATLDAAISF
;
A
#
# COMPACT_ATOMS: atom_id res chain seq x y z
N MET A 1 26.38 -22.72 -38.69
CA MET A 1 25.09 -22.31 -38.08
C MET A 1 25.41 -21.47 -36.85
N LYS A 2 25.19 -20.15 -36.90
CA LYS A 2 25.29 -19.27 -35.72
C LYS A 2 23.92 -19.26 -35.05
N ALA A 3 23.80 -19.81 -33.85
CA ALA A 3 22.60 -19.71 -33.05
C ALA A 3 22.54 -18.31 -32.42
N SER A 4 21.38 -17.68 -32.58
CA SER A 4 20.99 -16.36 -32.09
C SER A 4 20.93 -16.33 -30.56
N LYS A 5 21.73 -15.45 -29.94
CA LYS A 5 21.71 -15.14 -28.50
C LYS A 5 20.91 -13.86 -28.19
N ALA A 6 20.03 -13.44 -29.10
CA ALA A 6 19.28 -12.19 -28.98
C ALA A 6 17.99 -12.33 -28.14
N GLY A 7 17.47 -13.55 -27.96
CA GLY A 7 16.14 -13.75 -27.38
C GLY A 7 16.04 -13.71 -25.84
N SER A 8 17.15 -13.67 -25.09
CA SER A 8 17.10 -13.62 -23.63
C SER A 8 17.24 -12.20 -23.09
N ASP A 9 18.17 -11.42 -23.61
CA ASP A 9 18.54 -10.12 -23.04
C ASP A 9 17.46 -9.07 -23.31
N GLU A 10 16.82 -9.11 -24.48
CA GLU A 10 15.67 -8.25 -24.82
C GLU A 10 14.45 -8.52 -23.93
N GLN A 11 14.19 -9.79 -23.60
CA GLN A 11 13.08 -10.15 -22.70
C GLN A 11 13.31 -9.66 -21.27
N PHE A 12 14.54 -9.73 -20.77
CA PHE A 12 14.87 -9.19 -19.44
C PHE A 12 14.78 -7.67 -19.41
N ASP A 13 15.15 -6.98 -20.49
CA ASP A 13 15.04 -5.53 -20.60
C ASP A 13 13.58 -5.08 -20.68
N ASP A 14 12.73 -5.79 -21.42
CA ASP A 14 11.28 -5.52 -21.51
C ASP A 14 10.55 -5.80 -20.18
N GLU A 15 10.84 -6.93 -19.53
CA GLU A 15 10.30 -7.27 -18.21
C GLU A 15 10.71 -6.23 -17.16
N ALA A 16 11.97 -5.78 -17.19
CA ALA A 16 12.45 -4.74 -16.30
C ALA A 16 11.73 -3.41 -16.55
N GLN A 17 11.54 -3.01 -17.81
CA GLN A 17 10.77 -1.80 -18.17
C GLN A 17 9.32 -1.86 -17.68
N MET A 18 8.63 -2.99 -17.85
CA MET A 18 7.28 -3.18 -17.34
C MET A 18 7.22 -3.06 -15.81
N ILE A 19 8.21 -3.64 -15.13
CA ILE A 19 8.35 -3.54 -13.68
C ILE A 19 8.58 -2.09 -13.25
N PHE A 20 9.43 -1.32 -13.94
CA PHE A 20 9.69 0.08 -13.60
C PHE A 20 8.49 0.99 -13.87
N ALA A 21 7.73 0.74 -14.93
CA ALA A 21 6.47 1.42 -15.18
C ALA A 21 5.46 1.14 -14.05
N ALA A 22 5.34 -0.12 -13.61
CA ALA A 22 4.47 -0.49 -12.49
C ALA A 22 4.88 0.14 -11.15
N LEU A 23 6.14 0.58 -11.02
CA LEU A 23 6.68 1.21 -9.81
C LEU A 23 6.81 2.73 -9.94
N ASN A 24 6.51 3.29 -11.11
CA ASN A 24 6.61 4.70 -11.46
C ASN A 24 8.04 5.28 -11.26
N LEU A 25 9.09 4.52 -11.59
CA LEU A 25 10.49 4.92 -11.42
C LEU A 25 11.21 5.15 -12.76
N ASP A 26 12.07 6.18 -12.82
CA ASP A 26 13.02 6.43 -13.93
C ASP A 26 14.44 6.02 -13.51
N LEU A 27 15.15 5.27 -14.35
CA LEU A 27 16.44 4.67 -14.00
C LEU A 27 17.61 5.40 -14.65
N GLY A 28 18.19 6.36 -13.92
CA GLY A 28 19.52 6.87 -14.20
C GLY A 28 20.64 5.83 -13.98
N ARG A 29 21.89 6.21 -14.31
CA ARG A 29 23.11 5.38 -14.18
C ARG A 29 23.33 4.98 -12.70
N ARG A 30 23.31 3.67 -12.39
CA ARG A 30 23.44 3.14 -11.01
C ARG A 30 24.85 2.64 -10.72
N GLU A 31 25.42 3.00 -9.56
CA GLU A 31 26.66 2.42 -9.05
C GLU A 31 26.39 1.12 -8.27
N ARG A 32 27.41 0.25 -8.12
CA ARG A 32 27.27 -1.09 -7.51
C ARG A 32 26.94 -1.07 -6.01
N TYR A 33 27.10 0.06 -5.32
CA TYR A 33 26.85 0.18 -3.87
C TYR A 33 26.26 1.55 -3.50
N ASN A 34 24.94 1.68 -3.61
CA ASN A 34 24.23 2.89 -3.19
C ASN A 34 23.84 2.83 -1.70
N ALA A 35 23.86 3.98 -1.02
CA ALA A 35 23.45 4.10 0.38
C ALA A 35 21.95 3.76 0.56
N LEU A 36 21.13 4.14 -0.41
CA LEU A 36 19.71 3.83 -0.53
C LEU A 36 19.33 3.73 -2.02
N ASP A 37 18.22 3.06 -2.31
CA ASP A 37 17.59 3.04 -3.62
C ASP A 37 16.08 3.20 -3.46
N ALA A 38 15.44 3.97 -4.34
CA ALA A 38 13.99 4.07 -4.40
C ALA A 38 13.42 2.74 -4.92
N ILE A 39 12.41 2.23 -4.24
CA ILE A 39 11.72 0.99 -4.60
C ILE A 39 10.27 1.20 -5.04
N TYR A 40 9.69 2.36 -4.73
CA TYR A 40 8.33 2.73 -5.10
C TYR A 40 8.23 4.25 -5.20
N LYS A 41 7.39 4.75 -6.10
CA LYS A 41 7.02 6.16 -6.20
C LYS A 41 5.51 6.31 -6.20
N HIS A 42 5.00 7.13 -5.29
CA HIS A 42 3.59 7.46 -5.19
C HIS A 42 3.13 8.21 -6.47
N PRO A 43 2.03 7.79 -7.10
CA PRO A 43 1.60 8.35 -8.38
C PRO A 43 1.25 9.84 -8.31
N ASP A 44 0.55 10.25 -7.26
CA ASP A 44 0.00 11.62 -7.18
C ASP A 44 1.00 12.65 -6.64
N THR A 45 1.62 12.35 -5.49
CA THR A 45 2.54 13.28 -4.82
C THR A 45 3.96 13.19 -5.34
N GLY A 46 4.32 12.10 -6.01
CA GLY A 46 5.69 11.80 -6.44
C GLY A 46 6.64 11.42 -5.30
N ALA A 47 6.17 11.34 -4.05
CA ALA A 47 6.96 10.88 -2.91
C ALA A 47 7.42 9.43 -3.10
N GLN A 48 8.55 9.07 -2.52
CA GLN A 48 9.18 7.78 -2.78
C GLN A 48 9.42 6.98 -1.50
N VAL A 49 9.38 5.65 -1.63
CA VAL A 49 9.86 4.74 -0.61
C VAL A 49 11.26 4.29 -0.98
N PHE A 50 12.20 4.49 -0.06
CA PHE A 50 13.58 4.07 -0.19
C PHE A 50 13.91 2.92 0.75
N VAL A 51 14.76 2.00 0.30
CA VAL A 51 15.42 1.03 1.18
C VAL A 51 16.90 1.37 1.27
N GLY A 52 17.42 1.52 2.49
CA GLY A 52 18.78 1.98 2.71
C GLY A 52 19.53 1.36 3.89
N ASN A 53 20.80 1.73 3.98
CA ASN A 53 21.74 1.28 5.01
C ASN A 53 21.93 2.35 6.10
N ARG A 54 22.83 2.09 7.06
CA ARG A 54 23.15 3.04 8.13
C ARG A 54 23.65 4.38 7.60
N ASN A 55 24.43 4.39 6.50
CA ASN A 55 24.94 5.62 5.93
C ASN A 55 23.80 6.54 5.49
N ALA A 56 22.82 6.01 4.73
CA ALA A 56 21.63 6.77 4.37
C ALA A 56 20.88 7.32 5.60
N ALA A 57 20.68 6.48 6.63
CA ALA A 57 19.94 6.88 7.82
C ALA A 57 20.65 7.93 8.70
N SER A 58 21.98 7.99 8.65
CA SER A 58 22.80 8.90 9.48
C SER A 58 23.31 10.13 8.73
N SER A 59 22.89 10.32 7.47
CA SER A 59 23.29 11.46 6.65
C SER A 59 22.09 12.35 6.35
N LYS A 60 22.01 13.49 7.05
CA LYS A 60 20.96 14.49 6.84
C LYS A 60 20.97 15.02 5.40
N GLU A 61 22.15 15.16 4.80
CA GLU A 61 22.32 15.52 3.40
C GLU A 61 21.63 14.52 2.46
N ILE A 62 21.83 13.21 2.68
CA ILE A 62 21.16 12.17 1.88
C ILE A 62 19.64 12.23 2.08
N LEU A 63 19.18 12.39 3.32
CA LEU A 63 17.75 12.45 3.63
C LEU A 63 17.09 13.66 2.94
N ASP A 64 17.66 14.85 3.10
CA ASP A 64 17.11 16.08 2.53
C ASP A 64 17.17 16.08 1.00
N ALA A 65 18.27 15.57 0.40
CA ALA A 65 18.41 15.48 -1.06
C ALA A 65 17.37 14.56 -1.72
N ASN A 66 16.80 13.61 -0.97
CA ASN A 66 15.77 12.69 -1.45
C ASN A 66 14.35 13.04 -0.93
N GLY A 67 14.19 14.21 -0.30
CA GLY A 67 12.91 14.64 0.27
C GLY A 67 12.41 13.74 1.40
N ILE A 68 13.30 13.02 2.08
CA ILE A 68 12.93 12.08 3.13
C ILE A 68 12.64 12.84 4.42
N LYS A 69 11.41 12.75 4.90
CA LYS A 69 10.97 13.29 6.21
C LYS A 69 10.56 12.20 7.18
N ARG A 70 10.40 10.96 6.71
CA ARG A 70 9.99 9.82 7.55
C ARG A 70 11.00 8.68 7.48
N VAL A 71 11.28 8.08 8.63
CA VAL A 71 12.26 6.99 8.74
C VAL A 71 11.70 5.82 9.52
N VAL A 72 11.60 4.66 8.86
CA VAL A 72 11.34 3.37 9.48
C VAL A 72 12.67 2.71 9.86
N ASN A 73 12.97 2.71 11.15
CA ASN A 73 14.15 2.05 11.72
C ASN A 73 13.84 0.58 12.03
N CYS A 74 14.34 -0.33 11.19
CA CYS A 74 14.11 -1.76 11.34
C CYS A 74 15.04 -2.46 12.34
N THR A 75 15.79 -1.70 13.15
CA THR A 75 16.77 -2.23 14.11
C THR A 75 16.26 -2.12 15.56
N GLY A 76 16.82 -2.95 16.44
CA GLY A 76 16.52 -2.89 17.87
C GLY A 76 17.43 -1.94 18.64
N ASP A 77 18.63 -1.72 18.10
CA ASP A 77 19.83 -1.24 18.77
C ASP A 77 20.40 0.06 18.17
N MET A 78 20.10 0.35 16.90
CA MET A 78 20.52 1.60 16.29
C MET A 78 19.60 2.73 16.74
N GLU A 79 20.19 3.86 17.10
CA GLU A 79 19.49 5.11 17.38
C GLU A 79 18.70 5.61 16.17
N ASN A 80 17.76 6.52 16.43
CA ASN A 80 17.10 7.33 15.43
C ASN A 80 17.92 8.62 15.29
N PHE A 81 18.79 8.71 14.28
CA PHE A 81 19.87 9.71 14.21
C PHE A 81 19.44 11.18 14.29
N PHE A 82 18.20 11.48 13.90
CA PHE A 82 17.64 12.84 13.87
C PHE A 82 16.29 12.88 14.59
N GLU A 83 16.08 12.06 15.63
CA GLU A 83 14.80 12.02 16.37
C GLU A 83 14.47 13.32 17.09
N ASP A 84 15.50 14.10 17.45
CA ASP A 84 15.35 15.43 18.07
C ASP A 84 15.12 16.56 17.04
N ASP A 85 15.08 16.25 15.74
CA ASP A 85 14.75 17.21 14.68
C ASP A 85 13.24 17.17 14.41
N ASP A 86 12.54 18.25 14.75
CA ASP A 86 11.08 18.39 14.56
C ASP A 86 10.63 18.18 13.10
N SER A 87 11.53 18.30 12.13
CA SER A 87 11.24 18.05 10.71
C SER A 87 11.32 16.57 10.31
N MET A 88 11.64 15.67 11.23
CA MET A 88 11.83 14.25 10.98
C MET A 88 10.89 13.40 11.84
N HIS A 89 10.19 12.46 11.20
CA HIS A 89 9.34 11.49 11.88
C HIS A 89 9.98 10.11 11.88
N TYR A 90 9.94 9.45 13.03
CA TYR A 90 10.53 8.12 13.18
C TYR A 90 9.49 7.09 13.61
N MET A 91 9.62 5.89 13.03
CA MET A 91 8.97 4.69 13.52
C MET A 91 10.00 3.60 13.71
N ARG A 92 10.01 2.97 14.89
CA ARG A 92 10.81 1.77 15.12
C ARG A 92 9.99 0.52 14.83
N PHE A 93 10.34 -0.18 13.75
CA PHE A 93 9.69 -1.42 13.36
C PHE A 93 10.61 -2.62 13.57
N ARG A 94 10.51 -3.27 14.73
CA ARG A 94 11.40 -4.39 15.12
C ARG A 94 11.02 -5.71 14.44
N ILE A 95 11.10 -5.75 13.11
CA ILE A 95 10.74 -6.92 12.30
C ILE A 95 11.54 -8.17 12.70
N ALA A 96 12.78 -8.05 13.17
CA ALA A 96 13.59 -9.21 13.57
C ALA A 96 12.99 -10.01 14.75
N THR A 97 12.16 -9.38 15.57
CA THR A 97 11.51 -10.00 16.74
C THR A 97 10.01 -10.21 16.52
N TRP A 98 9.52 -10.16 15.27
CA TRP A 98 8.09 -10.27 14.95
C TRP A 98 7.43 -11.48 15.63
N MET A 99 8.12 -12.64 15.68
CA MET A 99 7.60 -13.86 16.28
C MET A 99 7.32 -13.74 17.79
N GLN A 100 7.96 -12.80 18.47
CA GLN A 100 7.78 -12.53 19.89
C GLN A 100 6.65 -11.52 20.14
N THR A 101 6.33 -10.70 19.13
CA THR A 101 5.33 -9.63 19.22
C THR A 101 3.95 -10.09 18.77
N VAL A 102 3.89 -11.00 17.80
CA VAL A 102 2.63 -11.51 17.25
C VAL A 102 1.94 -12.41 18.29
N LYS A 103 0.77 -11.98 18.78
CA LYS A 103 -0.02 -12.69 19.81
C LYS A 103 -0.43 -14.09 19.38
N GLU A 104 -0.84 -14.25 18.13
CA GLU A 104 -1.28 -15.52 17.57
C GLU A 104 -0.30 -16.03 16.52
N ILE A 105 0.85 -16.51 16.99
CA ILE A 105 1.97 -16.90 16.11
C ILE A 105 1.62 -17.97 15.07
N ARG A 106 0.47 -18.65 15.16
CA ARG A 106 0.01 -19.62 14.16
C ARG A 106 -0.92 -19.04 13.09
N SER A 107 -1.50 -17.86 13.31
CA SER A 107 -2.37 -17.17 12.35
C SER A 107 -1.52 -16.35 11.38
N ASN A 108 -1.81 -16.43 10.08
CA ASN A 108 -1.13 -15.60 9.08
C ASN A 108 -1.66 -14.16 9.12
N GLU A 109 -2.93 -13.97 9.45
CA GLU A 109 -3.61 -12.69 9.61
C GLU A 109 -2.91 -11.82 10.67
N ALA A 110 -2.35 -12.45 11.69
CA ALA A 110 -1.58 -11.76 12.72
C ALA A 110 -0.27 -11.12 12.16
N CYS A 111 0.20 -11.53 10.97
CA CYS A 111 1.27 -10.83 10.25
C CYS A 111 0.78 -9.53 9.60
N LEU A 112 -0.48 -9.45 9.15
CA LEU A 112 -1.05 -8.20 8.63
C LEU A 112 -1.14 -7.15 9.75
N ALA A 113 -1.73 -7.53 10.89
CA ALA A 113 -1.85 -6.66 12.05
C ALA A 113 -0.50 -6.19 12.61
N PHE A 114 0.56 -7.01 12.48
CA PHE A 114 1.91 -6.59 12.86
C PHE A 114 2.52 -5.57 11.89
N ALA A 115 2.23 -5.68 10.58
CA ALA A 115 2.72 -4.74 9.56
C ALA A 115 1.95 -3.42 9.53
N GLU A 116 0.66 -3.45 9.88
CA GLU A 116 -0.30 -2.36 9.68
C GLU A 116 0.20 -1.01 10.18
N PRO A 117 0.68 -0.84 11.44
CA PRO A 117 1.19 0.47 11.89
C PRO A 117 2.38 0.99 11.07
N MET A 118 3.17 0.08 10.48
CA MET A 118 4.31 0.46 9.62
C MET A 118 3.85 0.87 8.23
N LEU A 119 2.84 0.19 7.69
CA LEU A 119 2.22 0.55 6.42
C LEU A 119 1.50 1.90 6.54
N GLU A 120 0.72 2.13 7.59
CA GLU A 120 0.07 3.42 7.86
C GLU A 120 1.09 4.56 7.97
N PHE A 121 2.21 4.34 8.65
CA PHE A 121 3.28 5.33 8.78
C PHE A 121 3.93 5.68 7.43
N VAL A 122 4.12 4.67 6.56
CA VAL A 122 4.62 4.85 5.20
C VAL A 122 3.59 5.63 4.37
N ASP A 123 2.34 5.20 4.42
CA ASP A 123 1.24 5.72 3.59
C ASP A 123 0.95 7.18 3.91
N THR A 124 0.87 7.52 5.19
CA THR A 124 0.74 8.91 5.66
C THR A 124 1.85 9.80 5.08
N GLY A 125 3.09 9.31 5.05
CA GLY A 125 4.20 10.08 4.47
C GLY A 125 4.00 10.31 2.98
N LEU A 126 3.71 9.25 2.24
CA LEU A 126 3.54 9.33 0.79
C LEU A 126 2.38 10.26 0.39
N GLU A 127 1.25 10.21 1.11
CA GLU A 127 0.08 11.07 0.90
C GLU A 127 0.39 12.56 1.18
N LEU A 128 1.28 12.84 2.13
CA LEU A 128 1.75 14.20 2.43
C LEU A 128 2.85 14.70 1.47
N GLY A 129 3.30 13.86 0.52
CA GLY A 129 4.44 14.19 -0.33
C GLY A 129 5.80 14.04 0.35
N GLU A 130 5.84 13.36 1.49
CA GLU A 130 7.05 13.10 2.28
C GLU A 130 7.64 11.74 1.91
N SER A 131 8.85 11.72 1.36
CA SER A 131 9.52 10.44 1.09
C SER A 131 9.88 9.71 2.39
N VAL A 132 9.91 8.39 2.31
CA VAL A 132 10.13 7.49 3.44
C VAL A 132 11.39 6.68 3.24
N LEU A 133 12.26 6.63 4.25
CA LEU A 133 13.40 5.70 4.30
C LEU A 133 13.11 4.53 5.23
N ILE A 134 13.21 3.31 4.69
CA ILE A 134 13.22 2.06 5.46
C ILE A 134 14.66 1.60 5.57
N HIS A 135 15.21 1.55 6.79
CA HIS A 135 16.64 1.24 6.96
C HIS A 135 16.95 0.17 8.01
N CYS A 136 18.12 -0.44 7.83
CA CYS A 136 18.79 -1.22 8.86
C CYS A 136 20.30 -0.99 8.75
N LEU A 137 21.14 -1.94 9.14
CA LEU A 137 22.59 -1.80 8.97
C LEU A 137 23.00 -1.72 7.49
N ALA A 138 22.60 -2.71 6.68
CA ALA A 138 23.02 -2.85 5.28
C ALA A 138 21.90 -2.56 4.25
N GLY A 139 20.65 -2.43 4.69
CA GLY A 139 19.51 -2.30 3.77
C GLY A 139 19.23 -3.57 2.96
N ALA A 140 19.58 -4.74 3.52
CA ALA A 140 19.53 -6.05 2.82
C ALA A 140 18.47 -6.99 3.41
N HIS A 141 18.61 -7.32 4.70
CA HIS A 141 17.76 -8.31 5.37
C HIS A 141 16.52 -7.65 5.99
N ARG A 142 16.65 -7.00 7.17
CA ARG A 142 15.51 -6.40 7.90
C ARG A 142 14.74 -5.35 7.10
N ALA A 143 15.44 -4.32 6.63
CA ALA A 143 14.85 -3.26 5.82
C ALA A 143 14.46 -3.74 4.42
N GLY A 144 15.24 -4.65 3.82
CA GLY A 144 14.89 -5.24 2.52
C GLY A 144 13.59 -6.03 2.60
N THR A 145 13.43 -6.89 3.61
CA THR A 145 12.16 -7.58 3.87
C THR A 145 11.02 -6.59 4.09
N THR A 146 11.22 -5.56 4.92
CA THR A 146 10.19 -4.54 5.18
C THR A 146 9.78 -3.79 3.91
N GLY A 147 10.75 -3.43 3.05
CA GLY A 147 10.46 -2.85 1.73
C GLY A 147 9.69 -3.79 0.81
N VAL A 148 9.97 -5.10 0.84
CA VAL A 148 9.18 -6.09 0.10
C VAL A 148 7.74 -6.18 0.62
N ILE A 149 7.52 -6.07 1.94
CA ILE A 149 6.16 -5.96 2.51
C ILE A 149 5.42 -4.75 1.94
N VAL A 150 6.08 -3.59 1.89
CA VAL A 150 5.50 -2.37 1.31
C VAL A 150 5.13 -2.58 -0.15
N LEU A 151 5.98 -3.23 -0.96
CA LEU A 151 5.64 -3.53 -2.35
C LEU A 151 4.46 -4.50 -2.49
N MET A 152 4.41 -5.57 -1.67
CA MET A 152 3.27 -6.49 -1.67
C MET A 152 1.97 -5.75 -1.36
N HIS A 153 2.00 -4.82 -0.39
CA HIS A 153 0.84 -4.01 -0.02
C HIS A 153 0.45 -3.03 -1.14
N LYS A 154 1.39 -2.23 -1.64
CA LYS A 154 1.12 -1.17 -2.63
C LYS A 154 0.75 -1.69 -4.01
N LEU A 155 1.32 -2.82 -4.43
CA LEU A 155 1.07 -3.39 -5.75
C LEU A 155 0.04 -4.50 -5.72
N ASN A 156 -0.42 -4.88 -4.52
CA ASN A 156 -1.26 -6.05 -4.33
C ASN A 156 -0.67 -7.30 -4.99
N GLU A 157 0.61 -7.59 -4.71
CA GLU A 157 1.35 -8.71 -5.32
C GLU A 157 1.82 -9.74 -4.30
N PRO A 158 2.03 -11.01 -4.73
CA PRO A 158 2.59 -12.03 -3.86
C PRO A 158 4.09 -11.80 -3.60
N PHE A 159 4.61 -12.49 -2.59
CA PHE A 159 5.99 -12.33 -2.14
C PHE A 159 7.06 -12.54 -3.24
N PRO A 160 7.01 -13.59 -4.08
CA PRO A 160 8.02 -13.80 -5.12
C PRO A 160 8.14 -12.62 -6.10
N GLU A 161 7.00 -12.07 -6.55
CA GLU A 161 6.90 -10.97 -7.50
C GLU A 161 7.42 -9.68 -6.88
N ALA A 162 6.93 -9.33 -5.69
CA ALA A 162 7.40 -8.15 -4.96
C ALA A 162 8.90 -8.23 -4.63
N LEU A 163 9.43 -9.41 -4.30
CA LEU A 163 10.85 -9.62 -4.07
C LEU A 163 11.68 -9.43 -5.34
N LEU A 164 11.21 -9.95 -6.48
CA LEU A 164 11.88 -9.78 -7.77
C LEU A 164 12.01 -8.28 -8.11
N LYS A 165 10.90 -7.54 -8.01
CA LYS A 165 10.87 -6.08 -8.23
C LYS A 165 11.81 -5.33 -7.30
N ALA A 166 11.77 -5.64 -6.00
CA ALA A 166 12.67 -5.04 -5.02
C ALA A 166 14.15 -5.28 -5.37
N ARG A 167 14.51 -6.47 -5.84
CA ARG A 167 15.90 -6.83 -6.18
C ARG A 167 16.38 -6.22 -7.50
N LEU A 168 15.49 -5.98 -8.46
CA LEU A 168 15.82 -5.23 -9.68
C LEU A 168 16.20 -3.78 -9.35
N LEU A 169 15.62 -3.21 -8.29
CA LEU A 169 15.89 -1.85 -7.84
C LEU A 169 17.07 -1.77 -6.87
N ARG A 170 17.14 -2.72 -5.94
CA ARG A 170 18.18 -2.83 -4.92
C ARG A 170 18.66 -4.29 -4.80
N PRO A 171 19.68 -4.69 -5.59
CA PRO A 171 20.11 -6.09 -5.70
C PRO A 171 20.56 -6.76 -4.39
N VAL A 172 20.95 -5.97 -3.38
CA VAL A 172 21.37 -6.47 -2.06
C VAL A 172 20.20 -6.94 -1.19
N ILE A 173 18.94 -6.65 -1.55
CA ILE A 173 17.77 -7.13 -0.83
C ILE A 173 17.75 -8.65 -0.83
N ASN A 174 17.70 -9.22 0.38
CA ASN A 174 17.79 -10.65 0.60
C ASN A 174 17.07 -11.02 1.91
N PRO A 175 15.76 -11.33 1.90
CA PRO A 175 15.08 -11.87 3.08
C PRO A 175 15.68 -13.22 3.52
N ILE A 176 15.98 -13.38 4.82
CA ILE A 176 16.59 -14.61 5.37
C ILE A 176 15.89 -15.09 6.65
N GLY A 177 15.97 -16.40 6.92
CA GLY A 177 15.49 -17.00 8.17
C GLY A 177 14.04 -16.62 8.49
N THR A 178 13.81 -16.15 9.72
CA THR A 178 12.48 -15.75 10.20
C THR A 178 11.92 -14.53 9.46
N LEU A 179 12.74 -13.70 8.81
CA LEU A 179 12.29 -12.57 8.00
C LEU A 179 11.66 -13.04 6.68
N LYS A 180 12.25 -14.07 6.04
CA LYS A 180 11.67 -14.68 4.85
C LYS A 180 10.32 -15.34 5.19
N LEU A 181 10.30 -16.10 6.30
CA LEU A 181 9.07 -16.71 6.80
C LEU A 181 7.97 -15.68 7.07
N TYR A 182 8.33 -14.52 7.63
CA TYR A 182 7.38 -13.43 7.84
C TYR A 182 6.77 -12.93 6.53
N ALA A 183 7.60 -12.66 5.51
CA ALA A 183 7.12 -12.19 4.22
C ALA A 183 6.23 -13.24 3.50
N GLU A 184 6.58 -14.52 3.59
CA GLU A 184 5.77 -15.63 3.06
C GLU A 184 4.40 -15.69 3.74
N ARG A 185 4.36 -15.59 5.08
CA ARG A 185 3.10 -15.61 5.84
C ARG A 185 2.24 -14.37 5.60
N TYR A 186 2.86 -13.20 5.52
CA TYR A 186 2.19 -11.97 5.13
C TYR A 186 1.56 -12.11 3.74
N SER A 187 2.28 -12.66 2.77
CA SER A 187 1.75 -12.88 1.41
C SER A 187 0.56 -13.83 1.38
N ILE A 188 0.57 -14.89 2.19
CA ILE A 188 -0.58 -15.80 2.32
C ILE A 188 -1.78 -15.06 2.90
N ALA A 189 -1.60 -14.31 3.99
CA ALA A 189 -2.67 -13.54 4.61
C ALA A 189 -3.27 -12.50 3.66
N LEU A 190 -2.41 -11.79 2.91
CA LEU A 190 -2.83 -10.79 1.93
C LEU A 190 -3.67 -11.41 0.80
N ALA A 191 -3.35 -12.65 0.38
CA ALA A 191 -4.15 -13.36 -0.61
C ALA A 191 -5.51 -13.80 -0.03
N GLN A 192 -5.55 -14.24 1.23
CA GLN A 192 -6.80 -14.63 1.90
C GLN A 192 -7.77 -13.45 2.04
N THR A 193 -7.26 -12.25 2.39
CA THR A 193 -8.10 -11.04 2.46
C THR A 193 -8.71 -10.67 1.11
N ARG A 194 -8.03 -10.94 -0.01
CA ARG A 194 -8.59 -10.70 -1.36
C ARG A 194 -9.79 -11.60 -1.62
N VAL A 195 -9.63 -12.91 -1.39
CA VAL A 195 -10.70 -13.89 -1.62
C VAL A 195 -11.93 -13.55 -0.79
N SER A 196 -11.73 -13.13 0.48
CA SER A 196 -12.84 -12.69 1.33
C SER A 196 -13.53 -11.44 0.81
N ASN A 197 -12.78 -10.46 0.30
CA ASN A 197 -13.35 -9.23 -0.27
C ASN A 197 -14.09 -9.49 -1.60
N ASP A 198 -13.52 -10.29 -2.49
CA ASP A 198 -14.12 -10.64 -3.77
C ASP A 198 -15.42 -11.43 -3.58
N ALA A 199 -15.42 -12.38 -2.64
CA ALA A 199 -16.63 -13.13 -2.27
C ALA A 199 -17.73 -12.22 -1.69
N PHE A 200 -17.35 -11.24 -0.86
CA PHE A 200 -18.30 -10.28 -0.29
C PHE A 200 -18.89 -9.34 -1.37
N SER A 201 -18.06 -8.83 -2.27
CA SER A 201 -18.51 -8.01 -3.42
C SER A 201 -19.51 -8.78 -4.28
N SER A 202 -19.23 -10.05 -4.59
CA SER A 202 -20.11 -10.88 -5.42
C SER A 202 -21.46 -11.22 -4.78
N ILE A 203 -21.58 -11.11 -3.45
CA ILE A 203 -22.86 -11.30 -2.74
C ILE A 203 -23.66 -10.01 -2.76
N ALA A 204 -23.01 -8.85 -2.55
CA ALA A 204 -23.68 -7.55 -2.60
C ALA A 204 -24.26 -7.26 -4.00
N ASP A 205 -23.56 -7.65 -5.07
CA ASP A 205 -24.03 -7.49 -6.45
C ASP A 205 -25.27 -8.35 -6.77
N HIS A 206 -25.58 -9.38 -5.97
CA HIS A 206 -26.77 -10.22 -6.13
C HIS A 206 -27.97 -9.79 -5.28
N GLU A 207 -27.77 -8.95 -4.26
CA GLU A 207 -28.88 -8.43 -3.44
C GLU A 207 -29.55 -7.18 -4.05
N GLU A 208 -28.92 -6.49 -5.01
CA GLU A 208 -29.50 -5.35 -5.73
C GLU A 208 -30.34 -5.71 -6.98
N GLU A 209 -30.39 -6.99 -7.39
CA GLU A 209 -31.22 -7.44 -8.54
C GLU A 209 -32.62 -7.95 -8.14
N ASP A 210 -32.93 -8.06 -6.84
CA ASP A 210 -34.19 -8.66 -6.34
C ASP A 210 -35.23 -7.63 -5.82
N GLU A 211 -35.02 -6.31 -5.99
CA GLU A 211 -35.98 -5.24 -5.64
C GLU A 211 -36.66 -4.61 -6.87
N ASP A 212 -37.29 -5.39 -7.75
CA ASP A 212 -38.30 -4.90 -8.71
C ASP A 212 -39.62 -5.66 -8.47
N VAL A 213 -40.38 -5.23 -7.46
CA VAL A 213 -41.75 -5.69 -7.19
C VAL A 213 -42.74 -4.56 -7.46
N ASP A 214 -43.46 -4.72 -8.58
CA ASP A 214 -44.84 -4.36 -8.89
C ASP A 214 -45.47 -3.13 -8.19
N GLU A 215 -45.70 -2.05 -8.95
CA GLU A 215 -46.78 -1.08 -8.71
C GLU A 215 -47.59 -0.83 -10.01
N ASP A 216 -48.75 -1.47 -10.04
CA ASP A 216 -50.10 -1.16 -10.59
C ASP A 216 -50.31 -0.05 -11.65
N GLU A 217 -51.25 -0.30 -12.58
CA GLU A 217 -52.50 0.49 -12.69
C GLU A 217 -53.51 -0.12 -13.69
N GLU A 218 -54.69 -0.47 -13.17
CA GLU A 218 -55.90 -0.86 -13.92
C GLU A 218 -56.70 0.39 -14.31
N ASP A 219 -56.95 0.57 -15.61
CA ASP A 219 -57.85 1.58 -16.17
C ASP A 219 -59.32 1.07 -16.13
N GLU A 220 -60.20 1.69 -15.35
CA GLU A 220 -61.63 1.74 -15.67
C GLU A 220 -62.23 3.14 -15.36
N GLU A 221 -62.80 3.74 -16.41
CA GLU A 221 -63.50 5.02 -16.44
C GLU A 221 -64.89 4.94 -15.78
N GLU A 222 -65.38 6.04 -15.19
CA GLU A 222 -66.75 6.53 -15.46
C GLU A 222 -66.96 7.99 -14.98
N ASP A 223 -67.57 8.78 -15.86
CA ASP A 223 -68.02 10.17 -15.72
C ASP A 223 -69.08 10.37 -14.61
N VAL A 224 -69.24 11.63 -14.12
CA VAL A 224 -70.50 12.40 -14.13
C VAL A 224 -70.37 13.75 -13.37
N GLN A 225 -71.05 14.74 -13.94
CA GLN A 225 -71.14 16.18 -13.70
C GLN A 225 -71.71 16.61 -12.32
N ASP A 226 -71.37 17.85 -11.90
CA ASP A 226 -72.29 19.01 -11.81
C ASP A 226 -72.19 19.90 -10.54
N SER A 227 -72.17 21.21 -10.81
CA SER A 227 -72.78 22.33 -10.07
C SER A 227 -72.28 22.84 -8.70
N THR A 228 -72.08 24.17 -8.71
CA THR A 228 -72.40 25.20 -7.68
C THR A 228 -71.57 25.24 -6.40
N ASP A 229 -70.82 26.30 -6.11
CA ASP A 229 -71.14 27.71 -5.80
C ASP A 229 -71.08 27.97 -4.29
N ASP A 230 -70.63 29.19 -4.00
CA ASP A 230 -70.80 29.97 -2.79
C ASP A 230 -69.96 29.73 -1.53
N SER A 231 -69.08 30.74 -1.31
CA SER A 231 -69.01 31.53 -0.06
C SER A 231 -68.43 30.81 1.17
N ALA A 232 -67.79 31.43 2.15
CA ALA A 232 -67.19 32.72 2.42
C ALA A 232 -66.50 32.52 3.80
N THR A 233 -65.74 33.53 4.23
CA THR A 233 -65.42 33.85 5.64
C THR A 233 -64.49 32.88 6.39
N LEU A 234 -63.26 33.27 6.70
CA LEU A 234 -62.77 34.25 7.70
C LEU A 234 -62.33 33.56 8.99
N ASP A 235 -61.22 34.11 9.50
CA ASP A 235 -60.68 34.01 10.85
C ASP A 235 -59.98 32.71 11.26
N ALA A 236 -58.97 32.72 12.12
CA ALA A 236 -57.96 33.66 12.61
C ALA A 236 -57.23 32.91 13.75
N ALA A 237 -56.15 33.50 14.27
CA ALA A 237 -55.34 33.09 15.43
C ALA A 237 -54.32 31.97 15.11
N ILE A 238 -53.01 32.23 14.97
CA ILE A 238 -52.02 32.98 15.79
C ILE A 238 -51.92 32.52 17.25
N SER A 239 -50.68 32.16 17.60
CA SER A 239 -50.04 32.02 18.92
C SER A 239 -50.26 30.68 19.63
N PHE A 240 -49.24 29.96 20.11
CA PHE A 240 -47.87 30.32 20.54
C PHE A 240 -46.88 29.22 20.13
#